data_AF-A0A1H0PZ39-F1
#
_entry.id   AF-A0A1H0PZ39-F1
#
_cell.length_a   1.000
_cell.length_b   1.000
_cell.length_c   1.000
_cell.angle_alpha   90.00
_cell.angle_beta   90.00
_cell.angle_gamma   90.00
#
_symmetry.space_group_name_H-M   'P 1'
#
loop_
_entity.id
_entity.type
_entity.pdbx_description
1 polymer ?
#
loop_
_entity_poly.entity_id
_entity_poly.type
_entity_poly.pdbx_seq_one_letter_code
_entity_poly.pdbx_strand_id
1 'polypeptide(L)'
;MNSLDVIAQGYDNLISTFKSVVSENSDSAIIDTDVLQQMVDKFDSPLEQLKTSSDAINKAVDDVADIVTLTKVTTDDAISEYRGAKKVLTNTIKDMGIFNNTVFTSEATDILDEQNT
;
A
#
# COMPACT_ATOMS: atom_id res chain seq x y z
N MET A 1 2.88 12.87 37.90
CA MET A 1 3.43 12.60 36.56
C MET A 1 4.62 13.51 36.40
N ASN A 2 5.79 13.00 36.02
CA ASN A 2 6.93 13.87 35.70
C ASN A 2 6.89 14.21 34.19
N SER A 3 7.67 15.18 33.75
CA SER A 3 7.70 15.60 32.34
C SER A 3 8.16 14.51 31.38
N LEU A 4 9.01 13.57 31.82
CA LEU A 4 9.41 12.42 31.00
C LEU A 4 8.25 11.44 30.78
N ASP A 5 7.39 11.23 31.79
CA ASP A 5 6.21 10.36 31.67
C ASP A 5 5.22 10.91 30.63
N VAL A 6 5.03 12.24 30.62
CA VAL A 6 4.16 12.95 29.66
C VAL A 6 4.72 12.84 28.24
N ILE A 7 6.02 13.08 28.08
CA ILE A 7 6.70 12.93 26.78
C ILE A 7 6.60 11.50 26.25
N ALA A 8 6.82 10.51 27.11
CA ALA A 8 6.71 9.10 26.72
C ALA A 8 5.29 8.77 26.22
N GLN A 9 4.25 9.24 26.91
CA GLN A 9 2.86 9.04 26.48
C GLN A 9 2.53 9.73 25.16
N GLY A 10 3.09 10.92 24.91
CA GLY A 10 2.97 11.59 23.62
C GLY A 10 3.51 10.76 22.46
N TYR A 11 4.67 10.11 22.65
CA TYR A 11 5.23 9.20 21.64
C TYR A 11 4.41 7.92 21.46
N ASP A 12 3.92 7.32 22.55
CA ASP A 12 3.06 6.13 22.47
C ASP A 12 1.77 6.44 21.69
N ASN A 13 1.16 7.61 21.92
CA ASN A 13 0.00 8.08 21.17
C ASN A 13 0.33 8.31 19.70
N LEU A 14 1.45 8.96 19.39
CA LEU A 14 1.89 9.20 18.01
C LEU A 14 2.10 7.88 17.25
N ILE A 15 2.73 6.89 17.87
CA ILE A 15 2.93 5.56 17.30
C ILE A 15 1.57 4.88 17.09
N SER A 16 0.66 4.94 18.07
CA SER A 16 -0.68 4.37 17.94
C SER A 16 -1.48 5.02 16.79
N THR A 17 -1.43 6.34 16.67
CA THR A 17 -2.07 7.09 15.58
C THR A 17 -1.48 6.70 14.22
N PHE A 18 -0.16 6.57 14.11
CA PHE A 18 0.50 6.09 12.88
C PHE A 18 -0.03 4.72 12.48
N LYS A 19 0.01 3.75 13.41
CA LYS A 19 -0.44 2.38 13.13
C LYS A 19 -1.91 2.32 12.73
N SER A 20 -2.75 3.12 13.38
CA SER A 20 -4.19 3.16 13.10
C SER A 20 -4.52 3.83 11.78
N VAL A 21 -3.86 4.93 11.42
CA VAL A 21 -4.18 5.70 10.21
C VAL A 21 -3.58 5.00 8.98
N VAL A 22 -2.30 4.65 9.05
CA VAL A 22 -1.53 4.09 7.92
C VAL A 22 -1.78 2.59 7.74
N SER A 23 -2.38 1.93 8.75
CA SER A 23 -2.56 0.47 8.79
C SER A 23 -1.26 -0.32 8.70
N GLU A 24 -0.16 0.27 9.17
CA GLU A 24 1.17 -0.34 9.27
C GLU A 24 1.42 -0.75 10.73
N ASN A 25 1.79 -2.00 10.99
CA ASN A 25 1.86 -2.52 12.37
C ASN A 25 3.29 -2.59 12.91
N SER A 26 4.31 -2.37 12.08
CA SER A 26 5.71 -2.39 12.47
C SER A 26 6.05 -1.22 13.40
N ASP A 27 6.79 -1.52 14.48
CA ASP A 27 7.35 -0.52 15.40
C ASP A 27 8.50 0.29 14.79
N SER A 28 9.00 -0.13 13.62
CA SER A 28 10.15 0.47 12.95
C SER A 28 9.93 0.66 11.45
N ALA A 29 8.67 0.81 11.02
CA ALA A 29 8.38 1.09 9.62
C ALA A 29 9.01 2.41 9.18
N ILE A 30 9.61 2.38 7.98
CA ILE A 30 10.06 3.56 7.26
C ILE A 30 9.30 3.56 5.94
N ILE A 31 8.45 4.57 5.74
CA ILE A 31 7.63 4.69 4.53
C ILE A 31 8.13 5.87 3.72
N ASP A 32 8.68 5.57 2.56
CA ASP A 32 8.99 6.55 1.51
C ASP A 32 7.86 6.49 0.46
N THR A 33 7.02 7.52 0.46
CA THR A 33 5.85 7.59 -0.43
C THR A 33 6.24 7.76 -1.89
N ASP A 34 7.40 8.34 -2.20
CA ASP A 34 7.88 8.48 -3.57
C ASP A 34 8.35 7.13 -4.11
N VAL A 35 9.05 6.35 -3.28
CA VAL A 35 9.42 4.97 -3.60
C VAL A 35 8.18 4.08 -3.76
N LEU A 36 7.19 4.20 -2.87
CA LEU A 36 5.91 3.48 -3.01
C LEU A 36 5.19 3.86 -4.31
N GLN A 37 5.17 5.14 -4.69
CA GLN A 37 4.56 5.58 -5.94
C GLN A 37 5.27 4.98 -7.16
N GLN A 38 6.60 4.96 -7.16
CA GLN A 38 7.38 4.29 -8.21
C GLN A 38 7.08 2.79 -8.30
N MET A 39 6.72 2.13 -7.19
CA MET A 39 6.28 0.73 -7.21
C MET A 39 4.88 0.61 -7.82
N VAL A 40 3.93 1.46 -7.42
CA VAL A 40 2.56 1.51 -7.98
C VAL A 40 2.59 1.66 -9.50
N ASP A 41 3.43 2.55 -10.01
CA ASP A 41 3.54 2.84 -11.44
C ASP A 41 4.05 1.64 -12.26
N LYS A 42 4.73 0.69 -11.62
CA LYS A 42 5.24 -0.52 -12.27
C LYS A 42 4.20 -1.63 -12.43
N PHE A 43 3.02 -1.53 -11.82
CA PHE A 43 2.01 -2.60 -11.87
C PHE A 43 1.29 -2.69 -13.23
N ASP A 44 1.13 -1.59 -13.95
CA ASP A 44 0.28 -1.57 -15.15
C ASP A 44 0.88 -2.37 -16.32
N SER A 45 2.19 -2.25 -16.54
CA SER A 45 2.84 -2.95 -17.66
C SER A 45 2.78 -4.48 -17.55
N PRO A 46 3.10 -5.12 -16.40
CA PRO A 46 2.94 -6.56 -16.23
C PRO A 46 1.48 -7.04 -16.37
N LEU A 47 0.51 -6.26 -15.90
CA LEU A 47 -0.92 -6.58 -16.03
C LEU A 47 -1.36 -6.63 -17.50
N GLU A 48 -0.90 -5.67 -18.31
CA GLU A 48 -1.15 -5.65 -19.75
C GLU A 48 -0.46 -6.82 -20.46
N GLN A 49 0.80 -7.09 -20.14
CA GLN A 49 1.57 -8.20 -20.73
C GLN A 49 0.96 -9.57 -20.44
N LEU A 50 0.45 -9.79 -19.22
CA LEU A 50 -0.27 -11.02 -18.85
C LEU A 50 -1.51 -11.21 -19.72
N LYS A 51 -2.30 -10.16 -19.93
CA LYS A 51 -3.49 -10.21 -20.78
C LYS A 51 -3.12 -10.49 -22.24
N THR A 52 -2.19 -9.74 -22.81
CA THR A 52 -1.74 -9.94 -24.20
C THR A 52 -1.19 -11.35 -24.44
N SER A 53 -0.41 -11.87 -23.48
CA SER A 53 0.14 -13.23 -23.58
C SER A 53 -0.95 -14.29 -23.51
N SER A 54 -1.92 -14.14 -22.60
CA SER A 54 -3.08 -15.02 -22.49
C SER A 54 -3.90 -15.05 -23.79
N ASP A 55 -4.19 -13.88 -24.37
CA ASP A 55 -4.93 -13.76 -25.62
C ASP A 55 -4.20 -14.44 -26.79
N ALA A 56 -2.87 -14.27 -26.88
CA ALA A 56 -2.06 -14.91 -27.91
C ALA A 56 -2.03 -16.43 -27.77
N ILE A 57 -1.89 -16.95 -26.55
CA ILE A 57 -1.94 -18.40 -26.27
C ILE A 57 -3.34 -18.95 -26.60
N ASN A 58 -4.40 -18.27 -26.19
CA ASN A 58 -5.77 -18.72 -26.42
C ASN A 58 -6.13 -18.70 -27.91
N LYS A 59 -5.59 -17.76 -28.69
CA LYS A 59 -5.70 -17.79 -30.15
C LYS A 59 -5.02 -19.03 -30.73
N ALA A 60 -3.81 -19.37 -30.28
CA ALA A 60 -3.10 -20.57 -30.75
C ALA A 60 -3.83 -21.86 -30.36
N VAL A 61 -4.48 -21.89 -29.20
CA VAL A 61 -5.39 -22.99 -28.79
C VAL A 61 -6.57 -23.11 -29.75
N ASP A 62 -7.20 -22.00 -30.12
CA ASP A 62 -8.33 -21.99 -31.06
C ASP A 62 -7.89 -22.46 -32.47
N ASP A 63 -6.69 -22.07 -32.92
CA ASP A 63 -6.14 -22.44 -34.24
C ASP A 63 -5.93 -23.97 -34.41
N VAL A 64 -5.88 -24.75 -33.31
CA VAL A 64 -5.67 -26.23 -33.34
C VAL A 64 -6.85 -27.05 -32.81
N ALA A 65 -7.95 -26.40 -32.44
CA ALA A 65 -9.05 -27.01 -31.68
C ALA A 65 -9.75 -28.17 -32.40
N ASP A 66 -9.71 -28.21 -33.73
CA ASP A 66 -10.28 -29.29 -34.55
C ASP A 66 -9.49 -30.62 -34.44
N ILE A 67 -8.22 -30.56 -34.04
CA ILE A 67 -7.34 -31.73 -33.90
C ILE A 67 -7.26 -32.18 -32.44
N VAL A 68 -7.11 -31.22 -31.53
CA VAL A 68 -6.91 -31.48 -30.11
C VAL A 68 -7.61 -30.43 -29.27
N THR A 69 -8.35 -30.90 -28.26
CA THR A 69 -8.94 -30.00 -27.27
C THR A 69 -7.89 -29.65 -26.23
N LEU A 70 -7.61 -28.35 -26.08
CA LEU A 70 -6.71 -27.80 -25.06
C LEU A 70 -7.49 -26.87 -24.13
N THR A 71 -7.07 -26.80 -22.87
CA THR A 71 -7.64 -25.87 -21.89
C THR A 71 -7.12 -24.46 -22.17
N LYS A 72 -8.03 -23.48 -22.22
CA LYS A 72 -7.67 -22.06 -22.33
C LYS A 72 -6.97 -21.58 -21.06
N VAL A 73 -5.97 -20.72 -21.24
CA VAL A 73 -5.27 -20.08 -20.14
C VAL A 73 -6.07 -18.90 -19.61
N THR A 74 -6.05 -18.71 -18.30
CA THR A 74 -6.65 -17.55 -17.64
C THR A 74 -5.58 -16.85 -16.80
N THR A 75 -5.73 -15.54 -16.64
CA THR A 75 -4.81 -14.70 -15.83
C THR A 75 -5.54 -13.93 -14.74
N ASP A 76 -6.82 -14.24 -14.51
CA ASP A 76 -7.72 -13.48 -13.63
C ASP A 76 -7.21 -13.43 -12.19
N ASP A 77 -6.75 -14.56 -11.64
CA ASP A 77 -6.23 -14.64 -10.27
C ASP A 77 -5.00 -13.75 -10.10
N ALA A 78 -4.01 -13.87 -10.99
CA ALA A 78 -2.81 -13.04 -10.98
C ALA A 78 -3.14 -11.55 -11.15
N ILE A 79 -4.05 -11.21 -12.06
CA ILE A 79 -4.51 -9.84 -12.26
C ILE A 79 -5.18 -9.29 -11.00
N SER A 80 -6.00 -10.10 -10.33
CA SER A 80 -6.68 -9.74 -9.09
C SER A 80 -5.69 -9.48 -7.95
N GLU A 81 -4.71 -10.37 -7.77
CA GLU A 81 -3.64 -10.20 -6.77
C GLU A 81 -2.82 -8.93 -7.01
N TYR A 82 -2.39 -8.69 -8.25
CA TYR A 82 -1.63 -7.49 -8.61
C TYR A 82 -2.45 -6.20 -8.36
N ARG A 83 -3.74 -6.20 -8.69
CA ARG A 83 -4.62 -5.06 -8.39
C ARG A 83 -4.81 -4.86 -6.90
N GLY A 84 -4.93 -5.95 -6.13
CA GLY A 84 -4.99 -5.92 -4.68
C GLY A 84 -3.75 -5.28 -4.08
N ALA A 85 -2.56 -5.73 -4.50
CA ALA A 85 -1.28 -5.15 -4.08
C ALA A 85 -1.17 -3.66 -4.45
N LYS A 86 -1.46 -3.30 -5.72
CA LYS A 86 -1.46 -1.90 -6.18
C LYS A 86 -2.35 -1.02 -5.29
N LYS A 87 -3.56 -1.51 -4.96
CA LYS A 87 -4.52 -0.82 -4.10
C LYS A 87 -3.99 -0.60 -2.68
N VAL A 88 -3.37 -1.62 -2.08
CA VAL A 88 -2.77 -1.49 -0.74
C VAL A 88 -1.69 -0.41 -0.75
N LEU A 89 -0.77 -0.43 -1.72
CA LEU A 89 0.30 0.58 -1.81
C LEU A 89 -0.25 2.00 -2.01
N THR A 90 -1.24 2.17 -2.90
CA THR A 90 -1.91 3.46 -3.10
C THR A 90 -2.61 3.95 -1.84
N ASN A 91 -3.27 3.06 -1.10
CA ASN A 91 -3.89 3.42 0.17
C ASN A 91 -2.84 3.84 1.20
N THR A 92 -1.73 3.11 1.35
CA THR A 92 -0.64 3.49 2.26
C THR A 92 -0.10 4.89 1.95
N ILE A 93 0.10 5.25 0.68
CA ILE A 93 0.52 6.61 0.27
C ILE A 93 -0.50 7.66 0.72
N LYS A 94 -1.79 7.40 0.45
CA LYS A 94 -2.87 8.32 0.85
C LYS A 94 -2.93 8.48 2.36
N ASP A 95 -2.88 7.38 3.09
CA ASP A 95 -3.03 7.33 4.53
C ASP A 95 -1.83 7.98 5.24
N MET A 96 -0.62 7.87 4.67
CA MET A 96 0.54 8.67 5.09
C MET A 96 0.30 10.18 4.91
N GLY A 97 -0.35 10.58 3.82
CA GLY A 97 -0.75 11.98 3.62
C GLY A 97 -1.75 12.47 4.67
N ILE A 98 -2.68 11.61 5.09
CA ILE A 98 -3.62 11.90 6.19
C ILE A 98 -2.86 12.03 7.51
N PHE A 99 -2.04 11.03 7.86
CA PHE A 99 -1.26 11.00 9.10
C PHE A 99 -0.41 12.26 9.24
N ASN A 100 0.35 12.62 8.21
CA ASN A 100 1.16 13.83 8.20
C ASN A 100 0.31 15.08 8.48
N ASN A 101 -0.84 15.23 7.79
CA ASN A 101 -1.71 16.38 8.02
C ASN A 101 -2.34 16.41 9.42
N THR A 102 -2.60 15.25 10.06
CA THR A 102 -3.17 15.17 11.42
C THR A 102 -2.14 15.51 12.49
N VAL A 103 -0.94 14.95 12.41
CA VAL A 103 0.11 15.17 13.43
C VAL A 103 0.57 16.63 13.49
N PHE A 104 0.67 17.30 12.33
CA PHE A 104 1.12 18.70 12.28
C PHE A 104 0.03 19.73 12.60
N THR A 105 -1.21 19.30 12.89
CA THR A 105 -2.33 20.22 13.16
C THR A 105 -2.88 20.16 14.59
N SER A 106 -2.62 19.13 15.39
CA SER A 106 -3.20 19.05 16.75
C SER A 106 -2.26 18.54 17.86
N GLU A 107 -1.40 17.55 17.66
CA GLU A 107 -0.72 16.88 18.80
C GLU A 107 0.70 17.40 19.09
N ALA A 108 1.43 17.86 18.07
CA ALA A 108 2.79 18.37 18.28
C ALA A 108 2.82 19.66 19.11
N THR A 109 1.83 20.55 18.91
CA THR A 109 1.71 21.81 19.65
C THR A 109 1.29 21.58 21.09
N ASP A 110 0.34 20.68 21.33
CA ASP A 110 -0.14 20.35 22.68
C ASP A 110 0.95 19.68 23.53
N ILE A 111 1.74 18.76 22.94
CA ILE A 111 2.91 18.15 23.62
C ILE A 111 3.97 19.21 23.95
N LEU A 112 4.21 20.19 23.07
CA LEU A 112 5.17 21.28 23.31
C LEU A 112 4.65 22.28 24.36
N ASP A 113 3.34 22.53 24.39
CA ASP A 113 2.72 23.43 25.36
C ASP A 113 2.67 22.79 26.76
N GLU A 114 2.46 21.47 26.86
CA GLU A 114 2.58 20.71 28.11
C GLU A 114 4.03 20.63 28.64
N GLN A 115 5.06 20.83 27.80
CA GLN A 115 6.46 20.94 28.22
C GLN A 115 6.80 22.30 28.85
N ASN A 116 6.04 23.35 28.55
CA ASN A 116 6.26 24.71 29.02
C ASN A 116 5.49 25.05 30.32
N THR A 117 4.79 24.08 30.91
CA THR A 117 4.00 24.23 32.14
C THR A 117 4.58 23.39 33.28
#